data_AF-A0A4P7RBJ5-F1
#
_entry.id   AF-A0A4P7RBJ5-F1
#
_cell.length_a   1.000
_cell.length_b   1.000
_cell.length_c   1.000
_cell.angle_alpha   90.00
_cell.angle_beta   90.00
_cell.angle_gamma   90.00
#
_symmetry.space_group_name_H-M   'P 1'
#
loop_
_entity.id
_entity.type
_entity.pdbx_description
1 polymer ?
#
loop_
_entity_poly.entity_id
_entity_poly.type
_entity_poly.pdbx_seq_one_letter_code
_entity_poly.pdbx_strand_id
1 'polypeptide(L)'
;MDALIECDPTSQTRSPVNLKNKWRSYRNGRHTPNLALVKAVETKFPGSFAVLNHPLWSLLRLGRSVEVEVPSPLSRLPPSLFTVVWGGSVQSHHGLVLAPEWNAQRLRKIERQAGLDALACLVALLRNAIESGDRREAHIFSRSLCRMMLMMGRWLYAHGIAQPMVDYLEELLLPLAAHDGQRHSFGEQGFRSAANRLIGTASMFEANENLLLTNVQKADLMLDFLDDKFTCELSVLVGSVTCPGA
;
A
#
# COMPACT_ATOMS: atom_id res chain seq x y z
N MET A 1 1.82 10.93 -23.98
CA MET A 1 2.44 9.73 -23.35
C MET A 1 2.36 8.59 -24.36
N ASP A 2 3.13 8.66 -25.45
CA ASP A 2 3.00 7.72 -26.59
C ASP A 2 4.29 6.93 -26.89
N ALA A 3 5.24 6.87 -25.96
CA ALA A 3 6.55 6.25 -26.22
C ALA A 3 7.00 5.29 -25.12
N LEU A 4 6.11 4.41 -24.67
CA LEU A 4 6.55 3.23 -23.92
C LEU A 4 5.98 1.99 -24.62
N ILE A 5 6.90 1.17 -25.15
CA ILE A 5 6.72 -0.07 -25.92
C ILE A 5 6.70 0.15 -27.44
N GLU A 6 7.86 0.52 -28.01
CA GLU A 6 8.19 0.07 -29.37
C GLU A 6 8.56 -1.42 -29.30
N CYS A 7 7.72 -2.24 -29.93
CA CYS A 7 7.96 -3.68 -30.07
C CYS A 7 8.99 -3.95 -31.17
N ASP A 8 9.98 -4.78 -30.84
CA ASP A 8 10.91 -5.43 -31.77
C ASP A 8 10.16 -6.06 -32.98
N PRO A 9 10.51 -5.73 -34.23
CA PRO A 9 9.74 -6.11 -35.42
C PRO A 9 9.83 -7.58 -35.82
N THR A 10 10.52 -8.43 -35.06
CA THR A 10 10.76 -9.84 -35.43
C THR A 10 9.73 -10.85 -34.92
N SER A 11 8.70 -10.44 -34.18
CA SER A 11 7.64 -11.37 -33.72
C SER A 11 6.31 -11.21 -34.48
N GLN A 12 5.95 -12.28 -35.20
CA GLN A 12 4.73 -12.48 -36.00
C GLN A 12 3.44 -11.84 -35.44
N THR A 13 2.83 -11.00 -36.29
CA THR A 13 1.38 -10.71 -36.43
C THR A 13 0.52 -10.69 -35.15
N ARG A 14 0.60 -9.62 -34.36
CA ARG A 14 -0.50 -9.18 -33.50
C ARG A 14 -1.09 -7.90 -34.06
N SER A 15 -2.36 -7.92 -34.49
CA SER A 15 -3.01 -6.72 -34.99
C SER A 15 -3.09 -5.67 -33.86
N PRO A 16 -2.86 -4.38 -34.16
CA PRO A 16 -2.84 -3.30 -33.15
C PRO A 16 -4.18 -3.17 -32.41
N VAL A 17 -5.29 -3.55 -33.04
CA VAL A 17 -6.63 -3.60 -32.45
C VAL A 17 -6.72 -4.63 -31.31
N ASN A 18 -6.06 -5.79 -31.46
CA ASN A 18 -6.08 -6.85 -30.44
C ASN A 18 -5.28 -6.43 -29.21
N LEU A 19 -4.15 -5.75 -29.40
CA LEU A 19 -3.35 -5.18 -28.30
C LEU A 19 -4.14 -4.11 -27.54
N LYS A 20 -4.80 -3.19 -28.24
CA LYS A 20 -5.64 -2.15 -27.61
C LYS A 20 -6.76 -2.75 -26.77
N ASN A 21 -7.43 -3.79 -27.27
CA ASN A 21 -8.47 -4.50 -26.53
C ASN A 21 -7.91 -5.25 -25.32
N LYS A 22 -6.75 -5.90 -25.44
CA LYS A 22 -6.08 -6.59 -24.35
C LYS A 22 -5.68 -5.63 -23.22
N TRP A 23 -5.07 -4.50 -23.57
CA TRP A 23 -4.72 -3.45 -22.60
C TRP A 23 -5.95 -2.82 -21.96
N ARG A 24 -7.03 -2.61 -22.72
CA ARG A 24 -8.31 -2.16 -22.16
C ARG A 24 -8.89 -3.15 -21.16
N SER A 25 -8.84 -4.45 -21.45
CA SER A 25 -9.31 -5.48 -20.52
C SER A 25 -8.47 -5.58 -19.25
N TYR A 26 -7.14 -5.39 -19.35
CA TYR A 26 -6.26 -5.30 -18.18
C TYR A 26 -6.56 -4.05 -17.35
N ARG A 27 -6.68 -2.88 -18.00
CA ARG A 27 -7.02 -1.61 -17.34
C ARG A 27 -8.33 -1.71 -16.55
N ASN A 28 -9.31 -2.43 -17.09
CA ASN A 28 -10.60 -2.63 -16.45
C ASN A 28 -10.62 -3.80 -15.44
N GLY A 29 -9.48 -4.43 -15.16
CA GLY A 29 -9.38 -5.56 -14.21
C GLY A 29 -10.10 -6.83 -14.65
N ARG A 30 -10.55 -6.93 -15.91
CA ARG A 30 -11.31 -8.08 -16.43
C ARG A 30 -10.44 -9.31 -16.68
N HIS A 31 -9.16 -9.07 -16.97
CA HIS A 31 -8.18 -10.13 -17.18
C HIS A 31 -6.90 -9.81 -16.42
N THR A 32 -6.24 -10.86 -15.95
CA THR A 32 -4.86 -10.80 -15.47
C THR A 32 -3.92 -11.35 -16.55
N PRO A 33 -2.64 -10.94 -16.55
CA PRO A 33 -1.63 -11.57 -17.40
C PRO A 33 -1.62 -13.09 -17.20
N ASN A 34 -1.58 -13.85 -18.28
CA ASN A 34 -1.44 -15.30 -18.19
C ASN A 34 -0.04 -15.69 -17.70
N LEU A 35 0.09 -16.90 -17.14
CA LEU A 35 1.35 -17.36 -16.53
C LEU A 35 2.53 -17.33 -17.51
N ALA A 36 2.30 -17.65 -18.79
CA ALA A 36 3.35 -17.61 -19.81
C ALA A 36 3.90 -16.20 -20.01
N LEU A 37 3.04 -15.18 -20.06
CA LEU A 37 3.46 -13.78 -20.15
C LEU A 37 4.21 -13.34 -18.88
N VAL A 38 3.72 -13.71 -17.69
CA VAL A 38 4.41 -13.36 -16.44
C VAL A 38 5.81 -14.00 -16.40
N LYS A 39 5.94 -15.27 -16.78
CA LYS A 39 7.25 -15.95 -16.85
C LYS A 39 8.19 -15.29 -17.87
N ALA A 40 7.68 -14.85 -19.01
CA ALA A 40 8.48 -14.15 -20.01
C ALA A 40 8.95 -12.76 -19.52
N VAL A 41 8.12 -12.06 -18.74
CA VAL A 41 8.49 -10.79 -18.10
C VAL A 41 9.53 -11.02 -17.01
N GLU A 42 9.40 -12.07 -16.21
CA GLU A 42 10.36 -12.42 -15.15
C GLU A 42 11.79 -12.60 -15.67
N THR A 43 11.96 -13.16 -16.87
CA THR A 43 13.28 -13.28 -17.52
C THR A 43 13.92 -11.93 -17.82
N LYS A 44 13.10 -10.90 -18.11
CA LYS A 44 13.59 -9.53 -18.40
C LYS A 44 13.66 -8.65 -17.16
N PHE A 45 12.78 -8.88 -16.20
CA PHE A 45 12.61 -8.10 -14.98
C PHE A 45 12.45 -9.05 -13.78
N PRO A 46 13.57 -9.50 -13.18
CA PRO A 46 13.53 -10.39 -12.02
C PRO A 46 12.70 -9.81 -10.87
N GLY A 47 11.90 -10.64 -10.21
CA GLY A 47 10.98 -10.27 -9.13
C GLY A 47 9.59 -9.81 -9.59
N SER A 48 9.38 -9.58 -10.89
CA SER A 48 8.08 -9.19 -11.45
C SER A 48 6.97 -10.22 -11.16
N PHE A 49 7.31 -11.51 -11.13
CA PHE A 49 6.37 -12.58 -10.83
C PHE A 49 5.77 -12.43 -9.43
N ALA A 50 6.61 -12.16 -8.43
CA ALA A 50 6.17 -11.99 -7.04
C ALA A 50 5.28 -10.74 -6.88
N VAL A 51 5.66 -9.64 -7.53
CA VAL A 51 4.87 -8.40 -7.52
C VAL A 51 3.52 -8.60 -8.20
N LEU A 52 3.46 -9.20 -9.40
CA LEU A 52 2.21 -9.37 -10.15
C LEU A 52 1.23 -10.35 -9.51
N ASN A 53 1.72 -11.35 -8.77
CA ASN A 53 0.89 -12.34 -8.08
C ASN A 53 0.71 -12.04 -6.58
N HIS A 54 1.06 -10.82 -6.15
CA HIS A 54 0.98 -10.43 -4.76
C HIS A 54 -0.48 -10.44 -4.24
N PRO A 55 -0.76 -10.97 -3.03
CA PRO A 55 -2.12 -11.06 -2.49
C PRO A 55 -2.77 -9.70 -2.19
N LEU A 56 -2.00 -8.62 -2.14
CA LEU A 56 -2.51 -7.24 -2.08
C LEU A 56 -3.60 -6.99 -3.14
N TRP A 57 -3.41 -7.50 -4.37
CA TRP A 57 -4.29 -7.19 -5.49
C TRP A 57 -5.68 -7.83 -5.37
N SER A 58 -5.80 -8.95 -4.65
CA SER A 58 -7.12 -9.49 -4.29
C SER A 58 -7.74 -8.68 -3.17
N LEU A 59 -6.96 -8.32 -2.14
CA LEU A 59 -7.45 -7.52 -1.01
C LEU A 59 -7.97 -6.14 -1.41
N LEU A 60 -7.47 -5.56 -2.50
CA LEU A 60 -8.01 -4.32 -3.09
C LEU A 60 -9.28 -4.55 -3.93
N ARG A 61 -9.96 -5.70 -3.84
CA ARG A 61 -11.26 -5.92 -4.52
C ARG A 61 -12.39 -5.81 -3.50
N LEU A 62 -12.93 -4.60 -3.35
CA LEU A 62 -13.99 -4.29 -2.37
C LEU A 62 -15.27 -5.13 -2.54
N GLY A 63 -15.56 -5.64 -3.74
CA GLY A 63 -16.76 -6.44 -4.01
C GLY A 63 -16.73 -7.87 -3.47
N ARG A 64 -15.73 -8.26 -2.68
CA ARG A 64 -15.59 -9.62 -2.13
C ARG A 64 -15.35 -9.55 -0.64
N SER A 65 -16.10 -10.28 0.18
CA SER A 65 -15.91 -10.21 1.64
C SER A 65 -14.49 -10.57 2.07
N VAL A 66 -13.99 -9.81 3.03
CA VAL A 66 -12.73 -10.02 3.74
C VAL A 66 -12.72 -11.39 4.40
N GLU A 67 -13.80 -11.88 4.99
CA GLU A 67 -13.81 -13.19 5.66
C GLU A 67 -13.45 -14.36 4.73
N VAL A 68 -13.82 -14.26 3.44
CA VAL A 68 -13.46 -15.24 2.41
C VAL A 68 -12.01 -15.06 1.95
N GLU A 69 -11.53 -13.81 1.91
CA GLU A 69 -10.24 -13.45 1.35
C GLU A 69 -9.13 -13.24 2.38
N VAL A 70 -9.37 -13.11 3.68
CA VAL A 70 -8.39 -12.71 4.71
C VAL A 70 -7.68 -13.87 5.39
N PRO A 71 -8.31 -15.01 5.71
CA PRO A 71 -7.60 -16.12 6.32
C PRO A 71 -6.41 -16.61 5.49
N SER A 72 -6.40 -16.40 4.16
CA SER A 72 -5.34 -16.89 3.25
C SER A 72 -4.14 -15.92 3.05
N PRO A 73 -4.31 -14.60 2.84
CA PRO A 73 -3.23 -13.62 2.74
C PRO A 73 -2.59 -13.31 4.08
N LEU A 74 -3.40 -13.13 5.12
CA LEU A 74 -2.90 -12.79 6.45
C LEU A 74 -2.11 -13.97 7.05
N SER A 75 -2.52 -15.21 6.82
CA SER A 75 -1.74 -16.40 7.21
C SER A 75 -0.42 -16.58 6.46
N ARG A 76 -0.23 -15.90 5.32
CA ARG A 76 1.00 -15.93 4.52
C ARG A 76 1.92 -14.74 4.78
N LEU A 77 1.61 -13.92 5.78
CA LEU A 77 2.48 -12.81 6.14
C LEU A 77 3.87 -13.29 6.55
N PRO A 78 4.93 -12.52 6.22
CA PRO A 78 6.26 -12.75 6.76
C PRO A 78 6.23 -12.88 8.29
N PRO A 79 7.09 -13.72 8.89
CA PRO A 79 7.10 -13.94 10.35
C PRO A 79 7.15 -12.64 11.18
N SER A 80 7.85 -11.62 10.68
CA SER A 80 7.99 -10.30 11.30
C SER A 80 6.69 -9.49 11.31
N LEU A 81 5.79 -9.69 10.36
CA LEU A 81 4.45 -9.09 10.35
C LEU A 81 3.46 -9.98 11.10
N PHE A 82 3.58 -11.31 10.96
CA PHE A 82 2.71 -12.27 11.63
C PHE A 82 2.73 -12.08 13.16
N THR A 83 3.91 -12.02 13.75
CA THR A 83 4.05 -11.81 15.20
C THR A 83 3.41 -10.49 15.68
N VAL A 84 3.44 -9.44 14.85
CA VAL A 84 2.84 -8.13 15.14
C VAL A 84 1.32 -8.16 15.00
N VAL A 85 0.78 -8.91 14.05
CA VAL A 85 -0.68 -8.97 13.79
C VAL A 85 -1.39 -9.91 14.75
N TRP A 86 -0.85 -11.10 15.00
CA TRP A 86 -1.43 -12.09 15.91
C TRP A 86 -0.95 -11.94 17.36
N GLY A 87 -0.01 -11.04 17.64
CA GLY A 87 0.39 -10.69 19.00
C GLY A 87 0.93 -11.86 19.83
N GLY A 88 1.56 -12.85 19.21
CA GLY A 88 2.03 -14.06 19.89
C GLY A 88 0.89 -14.96 20.40
N SER A 89 -0.35 -14.73 19.99
CA SER A 89 -1.52 -15.49 20.45
C SER A 89 -1.44 -16.96 20.03
N VAL A 90 -1.63 -17.82 21.03
CA VAL A 90 -1.78 -19.26 20.94
C VAL A 90 -3.08 -19.55 20.18
N GLN A 91 -3.04 -20.53 19.27
CA GLN A 91 -4.21 -21.05 18.56
C GLN A 91 -5.39 -21.20 19.54
N SER A 92 -6.43 -20.38 19.36
CA SER A 92 -7.70 -20.63 20.04
C SER A 92 -8.38 -21.82 19.35
N HIS A 93 -9.25 -22.52 20.07
CA HIS A 93 -10.05 -23.64 19.53
C HIS A 93 -10.94 -23.26 18.32
N HIS A 94 -11.01 -21.97 17.95
CA HIS A 94 -11.78 -21.43 16.84
C HIS A 94 -10.94 -20.75 15.75
N GLY A 95 -9.60 -20.85 15.79
CA GLY A 95 -8.71 -20.31 14.77
C GLY A 95 -7.82 -19.15 15.24
N LEU A 96 -7.17 -18.50 14.27
CA LEU A 96 -6.27 -17.36 14.46
C LEU A 96 -7.08 -16.07 14.68
N VAL A 97 -7.06 -15.53 15.90
CA VAL A 97 -7.74 -14.27 16.26
C VAL A 97 -6.76 -13.10 16.13
N LEU A 98 -7.21 -11.98 15.55
CA LEU A 98 -6.42 -10.74 15.51
C LEU A 98 -6.09 -10.27 16.93
N ALA A 99 -5.00 -9.54 17.08
CA ALA A 99 -4.65 -8.98 18.37
C ALA A 99 -5.79 -8.10 18.92
N PRO A 100 -6.07 -8.17 20.24
CA PRO A 100 -7.27 -7.57 20.83
C PRO A 100 -7.27 -6.05 20.83
N GLU A 101 -6.12 -5.39 20.70
CA GLU A 101 -6.02 -3.94 20.68
C GLU A 101 -4.90 -3.44 19.76
N TRP A 102 -5.26 -2.51 18.88
CA TRP A 102 -4.34 -1.81 17.99
C TRP A 102 -3.89 -0.49 18.60
N ASN A 103 -2.61 -0.39 18.93
CA ASN A 103 -1.99 0.84 19.43
C ASN A 103 -0.96 1.40 18.45
N ALA A 104 -0.58 2.66 18.66
CA ALA A 104 0.40 3.35 17.81
C ALA A 104 1.73 2.60 17.69
N GLN A 105 2.19 1.93 18.76
CA GLN A 105 3.45 1.18 18.74
C GLN A 105 3.38 -0.05 17.82
N ARG A 106 2.26 -0.78 17.84
CA ARG A 106 2.03 -1.97 16.99
C ARG A 106 1.92 -1.57 15.53
N LEU A 107 1.17 -0.51 15.22
CA LEU A 107 1.06 0.03 13.87
C LEU A 107 2.40 0.53 13.35
N ARG A 108 3.17 1.24 14.19
CA ARG A 108 4.51 1.69 13.84
C ARG A 108 5.44 0.52 13.51
N LYS A 109 5.32 -0.64 14.16
CA LYS A 109 6.09 -1.86 13.81
C LYS A 109 5.72 -2.41 12.42
N ILE A 110 4.47 -2.25 11.97
CA ILE A 110 4.05 -2.60 10.61
C ILE A 110 4.60 -1.56 9.63
N GLU A 111 4.44 -0.26 9.93
CA GLU A 111 4.90 0.86 9.10
C GLU A 111 6.42 0.83 8.85
N ARG A 112 7.22 0.40 9.84
CA ARG A 112 8.67 0.21 9.70
C ARG A 112 9.05 -0.85 8.65
N GLN A 113 8.16 -1.79 8.35
CA GLN A 113 8.38 -2.86 7.38
C GLN A 113 7.88 -2.47 5.98
N ALA A 114 8.07 -1.20 5.60
CA ALA A 114 7.49 -0.61 4.41
C ALA A 114 7.71 -1.46 3.15
N GLY A 115 6.62 -2.04 2.64
CA GLY A 115 6.65 -3.07 1.60
C GLY A 115 5.24 -3.58 1.26
N LEU A 116 5.13 -4.37 0.19
CA LEU A 116 3.84 -4.87 -0.30
C LEU A 116 3.12 -5.75 0.73
N ASP A 117 3.84 -6.55 1.51
CA ASP A 117 3.25 -7.39 2.56
C ASP A 117 2.66 -6.54 3.70
N ALA A 118 3.38 -5.52 4.15
CA ALA A 118 2.90 -4.61 5.18
C ALA A 118 1.71 -3.78 4.69
N LEU A 119 1.72 -3.39 3.41
CA LEU A 119 0.60 -2.72 2.75
C LEU A 119 -0.62 -3.65 2.66
N ALA A 120 -0.45 -4.90 2.24
CA ALA A 120 -1.51 -5.91 2.21
C ALA A 120 -2.10 -6.16 3.60
N CYS A 121 -1.25 -6.23 4.62
CA CYS A 121 -1.66 -6.34 6.01
C CYS A 121 -2.56 -5.17 6.41
N LEU A 122 -2.15 -3.93 6.17
CA LEU A 122 -2.95 -2.75 6.53
C LEU A 122 -4.27 -2.69 5.77
N VAL A 123 -4.29 -3.05 4.47
CA VAL A 123 -5.53 -3.13 3.69
C VAL A 123 -6.47 -4.19 4.26
N ALA A 124 -5.96 -5.37 4.64
CA ALA A 124 -6.77 -6.42 5.23
C ALA A 124 -7.36 -5.99 6.59
N LEU A 125 -6.55 -5.38 7.47
CA LEU A 125 -7.01 -4.86 8.76
C LEU A 125 -8.06 -3.76 8.60
N LEU A 126 -7.81 -2.81 7.69
CA LEU A 126 -8.75 -1.74 7.37
C LEU A 126 -10.09 -2.30 6.90
N ARG A 127 -10.07 -3.22 5.94
CA ARG A 127 -11.30 -3.78 5.40
C ARG A 127 -12.04 -4.63 6.44
N ASN A 128 -11.33 -5.36 7.29
CA ASN A 128 -11.93 -6.11 8.40
C ASN A 128 -12.65 -5.17 9.38
N ALA A 129 -12.04 -4.04 9.75
CA ALA A 129 -12.67 -3.03 10.59
C ALA A 129 -13.91 -2.40 9.92
N ILE A 130 -13.84 -2.11 8.62
CA ILE A 130 -14.98 -1.61 7.84
C ILE A 130 -16.13 -2.63 7.84
N GLU A 131 -15.86 -3.90 7.57
CA GLU A 131 -16.88 -4.97 7.57
C GLU A 131 -17.47 -5.23 8.96
N SER A 132 -16.66 -5.07 10.01
CA SER A 132 -17.10 -5.21 11.42
C SER A 132 -17.83 -3.98 11.95
N GLY A 133 -17.86 -2.87 11.18
CA GLY A 133 -18.47 -1.61 11.58
C GLY A 133 -17.66 -0.79 12.59
N ASP A 134 -16.43 -1.19 12.92
CA ASP A 134 -15.54 -0.43 13.81
C ASP A 134 -14.91 0.74 13.06
N ARG A 135 -15.64 1.86 13.02
CA ARG A 135 -15.20 3.07 12.33
C ARG A 135 -13.95 3.68 12.95
N ARG A 136 -13.74 3.52 14.26
CA ARG A 136 -12.58 4.09 14.95
C ARG A 136 -11.31 3.35 14.54
N GLU A 137 -11.34 2.02 14.55
CA GLU A 137 -10.21 1.22 14.08
C GLU A 137 -9.97 1.41 12.59
N ALA A 138 -11.03 1.43 11.77
CA ALA A 138 -10.92 1.71 10.34
C ALA A 138 -10.21 3.05 10.10
N HIS A 139 -10.58 4.09 10.84
CA HIS A 139 -9.93 5.39 10.75
C HIS A 139 -8.42 5.32 11.08
N ILE A 140 -8.08 4.67 12.19
CA ILE A 140 -6.69 4.46 12.61
C ILE A 140 -5.89 3.70 11.53
N PHE A 141 -6.42 2.60 11.00
CA PHE A 141 -5.75 1.84 9.93
C PHE A 141 -5.60 2.62 8.64
N SER A 142 -6.59 3.44 8.29
CA SER A 142 -6.52 4.29 7.10
C SER A 142 -5.41 5.34 7.21
N ARG A 143 -5.14 5.86 8.42
CA ARG A 143 -3.98 6.74 8.68
C ARG A 143 -2.67 6.00 8.43
N SER A 144 -2.53 4.81 9.00
CA SER A 144 -1.34 3.97 8.82
C SER A 144 -1.14 3.56 7.37
N LEU A 145 -2.23 3.34 6.63
CA LEU A 145 -2.20 3.05 5.21
C LEU A 145 -1.66 4.24 4.40
N CYS A 146 -2.10 5.46 4.69
CA CYS A 146 -1.56 6.66 4.05
C CYS A 146 -0.08 6.84 4.36
N ARG A 147 0.35 6.64 5.61
CA ARG A 147 1.77 6.69 5.99
C ARG A 147 2.57 5.65 5.21
N MET A 148 2.11 4.41 5.16
CA MET A 148 2.74 3.33 4.38
C MET A 148 2.90 3.71 2.89
N MET A 149 1.87 4.29 2.28
CA MET A 149 1.94 4.78 0.90
C MET A 149 3.04 5.83 0.72
N LEU A 150 3.16 6.81 1.62
CA LEU A 150 4.22 7.83 1.57
C LEU A 150 5.61 7.20 1.71
N MET A 151 5.78 6.28 2.66
CA MET A 151 7.02 5.53 2.88
C MET A 151 7.44 4.74 1.64
N MET A 152 6.47 4.15 0.93
CA MET A 152 6.70 3.38 -0.29
C MET A 152 6.74 4.24 -1.56
N GLY A 153 6.59 5.56 -1.47
CA GLY A 153 6.38 6.44 -2.62
C GLY A 153 7.41 6.26 -3.74
N ARG A 154 8.70 6.25 -3.40
CA ARG A 154 9.78 6.01 -4.39
C ARG A 154 9.63 4.68 -5.12
N TRP A 155 9.31 3.61 -4.39
CA TRP A 155 9.14 2.28 -4.96
C TRP A 155 7.91 2.24 -5.88
N LEU A 156 6.79 2.83 -5.45
CA LEU A 156 5.55 2.91 -6.23
C LEU A 156 5.72 3.71 -7.53
N TYR A 157 6.46 4.82 -7.49
CA TYR A 157 6.78 5.61 -8.69
C TYR A 157 7.70 4.85 -9.65
N ALA A 158 8.74 4.19 -9.13
CA ALA A 158 9.65 3.39 -9.94
C ALA A 158 8.92 2.24 -10.69
N HIS A 159 7.84 1.72 -10.11
CA HIS A 159 7.02 0.67 -10.72
C HIS A 159 5.82 1.21 -11.52
N GLY A 160 5.63 2.54 -11.61
CA GLY A 160 4.55 3.15 -12.38
C GLY A 160 3.14 2.89 -11.81
N ILE A 161 3.03 2.51 -10.53
CA ILE A 161 1.74 2.18 -9.89
C ILE A 161 1.31 3.18 -8.81
N ALA A 162 2.11 4.22 -8.55
CA ALA A 162 1.80 5.25 -7.56
C ALA A 162 0.43 5.92 -7.79
N GLN A 163 0.21 6.51 -8.97
CA GLN A 163 -1.04 7.24 -9.24
C GLN A 163 -2.27 6.34 -9.21
N PRO A 164 -2.32 5.19 -9.91
CA PRO A 164 -3.47 4.28 -9.82
C PRO A 164 -3.80 3.82 -8.40
N MET A 165 -2.78 3.62 -7.56
CA MET A 165 -2.98 3.26 -6.16
C MET A 165 -3.57 4.42 -5.35
N VAL A 166 -3.09 5.65 -5.55
CA VAL A 166 -3.63 6.84 -4.87
C VAL A 166 -5.07 7.08 -5.27
N ASP A 167 -5.37 7.11 -6.57
CA ASP A 167 -6.72 7.31 -7.10
C ASP A 167 -7.68 6.27 -6.49
N TYR A 168 -7.27 5.00 -6.52
CA TYR A 168 -8.04 3.92 -5.92
C TYR A 168 -8.29 4.12 -4.41
N LEU A 169 -7.25 4.48 -3.65
CA LEU A 169 -7.37 4.67 -2.21
C LEU A 169 -8.26 5.86 -1.86
N GLU A 170 -8.04 7.02 -2.48
CA GLU A 170 -8.79 8.25 -2.18
C GLU A 170 -10.25 8.19 -2.65
N GLU A 171 -10.53 7.53 -3.77
CA GLU A 171 -11.89 7.45 -4.32
C GLU A 171 -12.73 6.33 -3.67
N LEU A 172 -12.10 5.20 -3.30
CA LEU A 172 -12.84 4.00 -2.90
C LEU A 172 -12.58 3.55 -1.46
N LEU A 173 -11.33 3.53 -0.99
CA LEU A 173 -11.01 2.87 0.28
C LEU A 173 -11.04 3.82 1.49
N LEU A 174 -10.38 4.97 1.40
CA LEU A 174 -10.31 5.97 2.47
C LEU A 174 -11.68 6.57 2.84
N PRO A 175 -12.63 6.80 1.90
CA PRO A 175 -13.97 7.29 2.26
C PRO A 175 -14.74 6.32 3.15
N LEU A 176 -14.53 5.01 3.00
CA LEU A 176 -15.17 3.98 3.83
C LEU A 176 -14.64 3.97 5.28
N ALA A 177 -13.47 4.56 5.49
CA ALA A 177 -12.80 4.68 6.78
C ALA A 177 -13.05 6.03 7.49
N ALA A 178 -14.05 6.78 7.02
CA ALA A 178 -14.38 8.07 7.60
C ALA A 178 -14.90 7.92 9.04
N HIS A 179 -14.43 8.78 9.91
CA HIS A 179 -14.85 8.85 11.32
C HIS A 179 -15.02 10.33 11.70
N ASP A 180 -16.09 10.64 12.43
CA ASP A 180 -16.48 12.01 12.79
C ASP A 180 -16.53 12.98 11.60
N GLY A 181 -17.01 12.48 10.45
CA GLY A 181 -17.10 13.26 9.20
C GLY A 181 -15.75 13.59 8.57
N GLN A 182 -14.65 13.01 9.05
CA GLN A 182 -13.30 13.21 8.53
C GLN A 182 -12.78 11.93 7.89
N ARG A 183 -12.06 12.06 6.78
CA ARG A 183 -11.26 10.98 6.17
C ARG A 183 -9.83 11.44 5.95
N HIS A 184 -8.88 10.51 5.94
CA HIS A 184 -7.51 10.85 5.59
C HIS A 184 -7.33 11.08 4.08
N SER A 185 -6.35 11.91 3.73
CA SER A 185 -5.96 12.20 2.34
C SER A 185 -4.48 12.58 2.25
N PHE A 186 -3.93 12.64 1.04
CA PHE A 186 -2.52 12.97 0.83
C PHE A 186 -2.25 14.48 0.68
N GLY A 187 -2.71 15.29 1.63
CA GLY A 187 -2.45 16.73 1.70
C GLY A 187 -2.92 17.53 0.47
N GLU A 188 -2.88 18.87 0.56
CA GLU A 188 -3.39 19.73 -0.53
C GLU A 188 -2.57 19.61 -1.82
N GLN A 189 -1.26 19.34 -1.70
CA GLN A 189 -0.37 19.21 -2.85
C GLN A 189 -0.33 17.78 -3.44
N GLY A 190 -1.13 16.87 -2.88
CA GLY A 190 -1.24 15.49 -3.32
C GLY A 190 -0.05 14.60 -2.97
N PHE A 191 -0.25 13.31 -3.24
CA PHE A 191 0.67 12.23 -2.87
C PHE A 191 2.11 12.42 -3.37
N ARG A 192 2.30 12.90 -4.61
CA ARG A 192 3.65 13.08 -5.17
C ARG A 192 4.48 14.08 -4.40
N SER A 193 3.90 15.23 -4.10
CA SER A 193 4.59 16.28 -3.35
C SER A 193 4.88 15.79 -1.94
N ALA A 194 3.90 15.17 -1.28
CA ALA A 194 4.06 14.62 0.05
C ALA A 194 5.17 13.56 0.15
N ALA A 195 5.18 12.57 -0.74
CA ALA A 195 6.19 11.52 -0.75
C ALA A 195 7.60 12.07 -1.04
N ASN A 196 7.71 13.02 -1.99
CA ASN A 196 8.99 13.66 -2.32
C ASN A 196 9.51 14.52 -1.16
N ARG A 197 8.61 15.23 -0.46
CA ARG A 197 8.98 16.03 0.71
C ARG A 197 9.49 15.13 1.85
N LEU A 198 8.80 14.04 2.15
CA LEU A 198 9.22 13.09 3.18
C LEU A 198 10.61 12.49 2.90
N ILE A 199 10.80 11.93 1.69
CA ILE A 199 12.09 11.31 1.33
C ILE A 199 13.20 12.34 1.19
N GLY A 200 12.88 13.54 0.69
CA GLY A 200 13.80 14.66 0.56
C GLY A 200 14.30 15.10 1.94
N THR A 201 13.41 15.29 2.90
CA THR A 201 13.78 15.66 4.28
C THR A 201 14.65 14.59 4.95
N ALA A 202 14.32 13.31 4.79
CA ALA A 202 15.16 12.22 5.30
C ALA A 202 16.55 12.18 4.67
N SER A 203 16.64 12.42 3.36
CA SER A 203 17.92 12.46 2.64
C SER A 203 18.77 13.68 3.03
N MET A 204 18.14 14.84 3.24
CA MET A 204 18.83 16.04 3.72
C MET A 204 19.36 15.84 5.15
N PHE A 205 18.58 15.22 6.03
CA PHE A 205 19.03 14.91 7.39
C PHE A 205 20.25 13.97 7.37
N GLU A 206 20.19 12.90 6.58
CA GLU A 206 21.30 11.97 6.40
C GLU A 206 22.58 12.68 5.90
N ALA A 207 22.45 13.57 4.93
CA ALA A 207 23.57 14.34 4.39
C ALA A 207 24.15 15.36 5.40
N ASN A 208 23.27 16.07 6.11
CA ASN A 208 23.68 17.09 7.09
C ASN A 208 24.40 16.48 8.30
N GLU A 209 23.93 15.33 8.76
CA GLU A 209 24.54 14.60 9.89
C GLU A 209 25.70 13.69 9.45
N ASN A 210 26.03 13.66 8.15
CA ASN A 210 27.03 12.77 7.56
C ASN A 210 26.85 11.30 7.97
N LEU A 211 25.59 10.85 8.00
CA LEU A 211 25.22 9.49 8.38
C LEU A 211 25.06 8.62 7.14
N LEU A 212 25.25 7.31 7.29
CA LEU A 212 24.88 6.30 6.30
C LEU A 212 23.81 5.41 6.92
N LEU A 213 22.55 5.80 6.75
CA LEU A 213 21.43 5.12 7.39
C LEU A 213 21.07 3.84 6.62
N THR A 214 20.81 2.77 7.34
CA THR A 214 20.18 1.56 6.79
C THR A 214 18.73 1.85 6.39
N ASN A 215 18.12 1.00 5.55
CA ASN A 215 16.71 1.15 5.17
C ASN A 215 15.77 1.18 6.39
N VAL A 216 16.08 0.41 7.43
CA VAL A 216 15.29 0.38 8.67
C VAL A 216 15.42 1.70 9.43
N GLN A 217 16.63 2.25 9.55
CA GLN A 217 16.84 3.54 10.20
C GLN A 217 16.23 4.70 9.40
N LYS A 218 16.26 4.65 8.07
CA LYS A 218 15.54 5.61 7.23
C LYS A 218 14.03 5.50 7.44
N ALA A 219 13.52 4.26 7.56
CA ALA A 219 12.11 4.04 7.86
C ALA A 219 11.71 4.68 9.19
N ASP A 220 12.53 4.49 10.23
CA ASP A 220 12.33 5.13 11.54
C ASP A 220 12.33 6.65 11.48
N LEU A 221 13.34 7.21 10.82
CA LEU A 221 13.49 8.65 10.69
C LEU A 221 12.28 9.28 9.99
N MET A 222 11.83 8.67 8.88
CA MET A 222 10.64 9.14 8.17
C MET A 222 9.37 9.00 9.03
N LEU A 223 9.23 7.95 9.83
CA LEU A 223 8.10 7.82 10.76
C LEU A 223 8.16 8.85 11.88
N ASP A 224 9.35 9.18 12.38
CA ASP A 224 9.53 10.24 13.37
C ASP A 224 9.20 11.62 12.79
N PHE A 225 9.48 11.87 11.51
CA PHE A 225 8.99 13.07 10.81
C PHE A 225 7.46 13.09 10.70
N LEU A 226 6.82 11.99 10.32
CA LEU A 226 5.36 11.91 10.23
C LEU A 226 4.65 11.96 11.60
N ASP A 227 5.39 11.72 12.69
CA ASP A 227 4.93 11.84 14.07
C ASP A 227 5.22 13.24 14.68
N ASP A 228 5.72 14.19 13.87
CA ASP A 228 6.18 15.53 14.29
C ASP A 228 7.14 15.51 15.49
N LYS A 229 7.97 14.46 15.60
CA LYS A 229 9.02 14.42 16.63
C LYS A 229 10.16 15.40 16.37
N PHE A 230 10.19 15.97 15.17
CA PHE A 230 11.10 17.02 14.77
C PHE A 230 10.31 18.30 14.48
N THR A 231 11.00 19.44 14.46
CA THR A 231 10.40 20.76 14.15
C THR A 231 9.87 20.89 12.72
N CYS A 232 10.02 19.86 11.88
CA CYS A 232 9.41 19.80 10.56
C CYS A 232 7.99 19.24 10.71
N GLU A 233 6.97 20.10 10.60
CA GLU A 233 5.57 19.69 10.51
C GLU A 233 5.35 18.88 9.23
N LEU A 234 5.47 17.55 9.35
CA LEU A 234 5.29 16.59 8.27
C LEU A 234 4.14 15.62 8.55
N SER A 235 3.53 15.66 9.73
CA SER A 235 2.25 14.97 9.96
C SER A 235 1.16 15.48 9.02
N VAL A 236 1.20 16.75 8.63
CA VAL A 236 0.28 17.38 7.67
C VAL A 236 0.29 16.73 6.28
N LEU A 237 1.31 15.92 5.97
CA LEU A 237 1.37 15.14 4.73
C LEU A 237 0.28 14.07 4.67
N VAL A 238 -0.23 13.63 5.83
CA VAL A 238 -1.45 12.83 5.95
C VAL A 238 -2.51 13.74 6.58
N GLY A 239 -3.21 14.47 5.73
CA GLY A 239 -4.25 15.40 6.16
C GLY A 239 -5.57 14.70 6.45
N SER A 240 -6.51 15.46 7.01
CA SER A 240 -7.92 15.07 7.11
C SER A 240 -8.78 15.99 6.27
N VAL A 241 -9.76 15.43 5.57
CA VAL A 241 -10.72 16.17 4.73
C VAL A 241 -12.13 15.85 5.20
N THR A 242 -12.97 16.88 5.26
CA THR A 242 -14.39 16.75 5.56
C THR A 242 -15.09 15.95 4.47
N CYS A 243 -15.82 14.91 4.86
CA CYS A 243 -16.70 14.19 3.96
C CYS A 243 -18.01 14.97 3.82
N PRO A 244 -18.39 15.47 2.63
CA PRO A 244 -19.69 16.07 2.44
C PRO A 244 -20.78 15.00 2.59
N GLY A 245 -21.56 15.07 3.67
CA GLY A 245 -22.73 14.21 3.91
C GLY A 245 -22.55 13.07 4.92
N ALA A 246 -21.83 13.31 6.03
CA ALA A 246 -21.92 12.45 7.21
C ALA A 246 -23.29 12.56 7.90
#